data_AF-A0A7J7RFR5-F1
#
_entry.id   AF-A0A7J7RFR5-F1
#
_cell.length_a   1.000
_cell.length_b   1.000
_cell.length_c   1.000
_cell.angle_alpha   90.00
_cell.angle_beta   90.00
_cell.angle_gamma   90.00
#
_symmetry.space_group_name_H-M   'P 1'
#
loop_
_entity.id
_entity.type
_entity.pdbx_description
1 polymer ?
#
loop_
_entity_poly.entity_id
_entity_poly.type
_entity_poly.pdbx_seq_one_letter_code
_entity_poly.pdbx_strand_id
1 'polypeptide(L)'
;MNDTLTSDVIGRRVDVNGEHATIRFYGIVPPVAGLWLGVEWDNPERGKHDGSHEGTVYFKCRHPTGGSFVRPNKVNFGVDFLTAIKKRYVLEDGPEEDGKEQIVTIGNKPVETIGFDSIIKQQSQLSKLQEISLRNCAVSCAGDKGGIAKACPNIRNVDVSRNLLSSWDEVIDIADQLTHLEVLNLSENKLRFPSDSLSSTGRFTTLKVLVLSRTGITWAEVLQCAAGWPVLEELYLESNSISISESGHLSTS
;
A
#
# COMPACT_ATOMS: atom_id res chain seq x y z
N MET A 1 -5.68 -8.73 -25.19
CA MET A 1 -5.45 -7.63 -24.22
C MET A 1 -5.84 -8.19 -22.87
N ASN A 2 -4.99 -8.53 -21.90
CA ASN A 2 -3.60 -8.20 -21.60
C ASN A 2 -2.92 -9.45 -20.99
N ASP A 3 -1.93 -10.02 -21.68
CA ASP A 3 -1.04 -11.06 -21.14
C ASP A 3 0.35 -10.47 -20.98
N THR A 4 0.50 -9.55 -20.04
CA THR A 4 1.81 -8.95 -19.75
C THR A 4 1.98 -8.72 -18.24
N LEU A 5 1.63 -9.73 -17.46
CA LEU A 5 2.16 -9.86 -16.12
C LEU A 5 3.55 -10.49 -16.27
N THR A 6 4.60 -9.79 -15.86
CA THR A 6 5.97 -10.32 -15.86
C THR A 6 6.23 -11.04 -14.54
N SER A 7 7.38 -11.71 -14.40
CA SER A 7 7.84 -12.26 -13.11
C SER A 7 7.90 -11.22 -11.98
N ASP A 8 7.92 -9.94 -12.32
CA ASP A 8 7.99 -8.79 -11.40
C ASP A 8 6.74 -8.67 -10.49
N VAL A 9 5.73 -9.52 -10.70
CA VAL A 9 4.53 -9.57 -9.86
C VAL A 9 4.74 -10.37 -8.58
N ILE A 10 5.78 -11.21 -8.52
CA ILE A 10 6.08 -12.01 -7.33
C ILE A 10 6.44 -11.08 -6.16
N GLY A 11 5.85 -11.33 -5.00
CA GLY A 11 5.99 -10.51 -3.81
C GLY A 11 5.01 -9.34 -3.73
N ARG A 12 4.29 -9.01 -4.80
CA ARG A 12 3.20 -8.01 -4.74
C ARG A 12 2.03 -8.56 -3.93
N ARG A 13 1.35 -7.65 -3.22
CA ARG A 13 0.09 -7.95 -2.54
C ARG A 13 -1.08 -7.70 -3.47
N VAL A 14 -2.14 -8.46 -3.27
CA VAL A 14 -3.35 -8.40 -4.07
C VAL A 14 -4.60 -8.60 -3.23
N ASP A 15 -5.72 -8.04 -3.70
CA ASP A 15 -7.05 -8.31 -3.17
C ASP A 15 -7.81 -9.28 -4.08
N VAL A 16 -8.49 -10.25 -3.47
CA VAL A 16 -9.34 -11.22 -4.16
C VAL A 16 -10.64 -11.39 -3.37
N ASN A 17 -11.65 -10.62 -3.78
CA ASN A 17 -12.97 -10.58 -3.15
C ASN A 17 -12.88 -10.14 -1.67
N GLY A 18 -12.12 -9.09 -1.36
CA GLY A 18 -12.00 -8.54 0.00
C GLY A 18 -10.99 -9.24 0.92
N GLU A 19 -10.33 -10.29 0.44
CA GLU A 19 -9.26 -10.98 1.15
C GLU A 19 -7.91 -10.69 0.50
N HIS A 20 -6.90 -10.45 1.33
CA HIS A 20 -5.55 -10.09 0.89
C HIS A 20 -4.63 -11.31 0.82
N ALA A 21 -3.77 -11.30 -0.19
CA ALA A 21 -2.76 -12.32 -0.40
C ALA A 21 -1.47 -11.73 -0.98
N THR A 22 -0.38 -12.49 -0.86
CA THR A 22 0.91 -12.18 -1.48
C THR A 22 1.16 -13.16 -2.64
N ILE A 23 1.53 -12.65 -3.81
CA ILE A 23 1.88 -13.51 -4.95
C ILE A 23 3.22 -14.19 -4.67
N ARG A 24 3.25 -15.52 -4.80
CA ARG A 24 4.44 -16.37 -4.61
C ARG A 24 4.88 -17.09 -5.89
N PHE A 25 3.99 -17.21 -6.87
CA PHE A 25 4.26 -17.86 -8.14
C PHE A 25 3.46 -17.19 -9.27
N TYR A 26 4.04 -17.13 -10.47
CA TYR A 26 3.35 -16.75 -11.68
C TYR A 26 3.81 -17.67 -12.82
N GLY A 27 2.87 -18.36 -13.46
CA GLY A 27 3.19 -19.28 -14.54
C GLY A 27 2.10 -20.30 -14.84
N ILE A 28 2.46 -21.32 -15.60
CA ILE A 28 1.58 -22.45 -15.98
C ILE A 28 1.65 -23.50 -14.87
N VAL A 29 0.51 -24.14 -14.58
CA VAL A 29 0.38 -25.19 -13.58
C VAL A 29 -0.23 -26.44 -14.24
N PRO A 30 0.59 -27.29 -14.90
CA PRO A 30 0.09 -28.51 -15.52
C PRO A 30 -0.66 -29.42 -14.53
N PRO A 31 -1.69 -30.16 -15.00
CA PRO A 31 -2.21 -30.20 -16.38
C PRO A 31 -3.19 -29.04 -16.69
N VAL A 32 -3.37 -28.10 -15.76
CA VAL A 32 -4.39 -27.06 -15.87
C VAL A 32 -3.90 -25.93 -16.78
N ALA A 33 -4.53 -25.79 -17.94
CA ALA A 33 -4.14 -24.81 -18.96
C ALA A 33 -4.23 -23.34 -18.49
N GLY A 34 -3.44 -22.49 -19.15
CA GLY A 34 -3.41 -21.05 -18.95
C GLY A 34 -2.52 -20.60 -17.79
N LEU A 35 -2.38 -19.28 -17.65
CA LEU A 35 -1.58 -18.67 -16.60
C LEU A 35 -2.31 -18.66 -15.25
N TRP A 36 -1.53 -18.81 -14.19
CA TRP A 36 -1.97 -18.84 -12.80
C TRP A 36 -1.07 -18.00 -11.93
N LEU A 37 -1.68 -17.37 -10.92
CA LEU A 37 -0.97 -16.79 -9.79
C LEU A 37 -1.07 -17.78 -8.63
N GLY A 38 0.06 -18.25 -8.13
CA GLY A 38 0.12 -18.87 -6.82
C GLY A 38 0.19 -17.79 -5.76
N VAL A 39 -0.80 -17.75 -4.88
CA VAL A 39 -0.91 -16.73 -3.83
C VAL A 39 -0.89 -17.39 -2.46
N GLU A 40 -0.26 -16.73 -1.50
CA GLU A 40 -0.31 -17.06 -0.08
C GLU A 40 -1.22 -16.04 0.62
N TRP A 41 -2.29 -16.51 1.25
CA TRP A 41 -3.27 -15.65 1.94
C TRP A 41 -2.74 -15.14 3.26
N ASP A 42 -3.14 -13.91 3.62
CA ASP A 42 -2.91 -13.39 4.97
C ASP A 42 -3.70 -14.20 6.01
N ASN A 43 -4.93 -14.61 5.67
CA ASN A 43 -5.73 -15.58 6.44
C ASN A 43 -5.53 -17.00 5.87
N PRO A 44 -4.83 -17.90 6.58
CA PRO A 44 -4.55 -19.26 6.08
C PRO A 44 -5.79 -20.13 5.91
N GLU A 45 -6.93 -19.79 6.53
CA GLU A 45 -8.19 -20.54 6.38
C GLU A 45 -8.83 -20.35 5.00
N ARG A 46 -8.46 -19.28 4.26
CA ARG A 46 -8.96 -19.00 2.92
C ARG A 46 -8.30 -19.85 1.83
N GLY A 47 -7.10 -20.37 2.10
CA GLY A 47 -6.36 -21.16 1.12
C GLY A 47 -6.79 -22.62 1.08
N LYS A 48 -6.09 -23.39 0.25
CA LYS A 48 -6.44 -24.78 -0.09
C LYS A 48 -5.26 -25.75 0.01
N HIS A 49 -4.04 -25.26 -0.17
CA HIS A 49 -2.84 -26.09 -0.27
C HIS A 49 -1.60 -25.35 0.23
N ASP A 50 -0.46 -26.02 0.25
CA ASP A 50 0.84 -25.50 0.72
C ASP A 50 1.66 -24.80 -0.39
N GLY A 51 1.15 -24.84 -1.62
CA GLY A 51 1.81 -24.32 -2.82
C GLY A 51 2.21 -25.41 -3.82
N SER A 52 1.84 -26.65 -3.54
CA SER A 52 1.93 -27.78 -4.47
C SER A 52 0.64 -28.02 -5.26
N HIS A 53 0.78 -28.62 -6.44
CA HIS A 53 -0.31 -29.16 -7.25
C HIS A 53 0.16 -30.43 -7.96
N GLU A 54 -0.60 -31.53 -7.86
CA GLU A 54 -0.29 -32.82 -8.50
C GLU A 54 1.16 -33.30 -8.27
N GLY A 55 1.63 -33.23 -7.01
CA GLY A 55 2.98 -33.66 -6.63
C GLY A 55 4.11 -32.69 -7.02
N THR A 56 3.83 -31.61 -7.75
CA THR A 56 4.81 -30.58 -8.10
C THR A 56 4.69 -29.39 -7.15
N VAL A 57 5.82 -28.95 -6.59
CA VAL A 57 5.88 -27.77 -5.69
C VAL A 57 6.22 -26.53 -6.51
N TYR A 58 5.31 -25.55 -6.52
CA TYR A 58 5.50 -24.28 -7.26
C TYR A 58 5.97 -23.15 -6.34
N PHE A 59 5.48 -23.15 -5.09
CA PHE A 59 5.88 -22.23 -4.04
C PHE A 59 5.66 -22.90 -2.67
N LYS A 60 6.12 -22.24 -1.60
CA LYS A 60 5.90 -22.69 -0.22
C LYS A 60 5.11 -21.65 0.56
N CYS A 61 4.15 -22.13 1.34
CA CYS A 61 3.37 -21.32 2.27
C CYS A 61 3.86 -21.53 3.71
N ARG A 62 3.61 -20.54 4.57
CA ARG A 62 3.83 -20.61 6.02
C ARG A 62 2.84 -21.57 6.70
N HIS A 63 1.67 -21.76 6.10
CA HIS A 63 0.63 -22.67 6.57
C HIS A 63 0.34 -23.75 5.52
N PRO A 64 0.08 -25.02 5.90
CA PRO A 64 -0.20 -26.12 4.97
C PRO A 64 -1.41 -25.90 4.06
N THR A 65 -2.32 -25.02 4.45
CA THR A 65 -3.50 -24.63 3.67
C THR A 65 -3.46 -23.18 3.23
N GLY A 66 -2.34 -22.46 3.41
CA GLY A 66 -2.29 -21.01 3.21
C GLY A 66 -2.27 -20.57 1.74
N GLY A 67 -2.11 -21.48 0.80
CA GLY A 67 -1.93 -21.20 -0.62
C GLY A 67 -3.15 -21.48 -1.48
N SER A 68 -3.30 -20.71 -2.56
CA SER A 68 -4.24 -20.98 -3.66
C SER A 68 -3.63 -20.66 -5.01
N PHE A 69 -4.08 -21.33 -6.07
CA PHE A 69 -3.91 -20.86 -7.45
C PHE A 69 -5.14 -20.06 -7.88
N VAL A 70 -4.92 -18.82 -8.34
CA VAL A 70 -5.98 -17.91 -8.80
C VAL A 70 -5.71 -17.41 -10.21
N ARG A 71 -6.78 -17.10 -10.95
CA ARG A 71 -6.65 -16.55 -12.30
C ARG A 71 -6.30 -15.06 -12.22
N PRO A 72 -5.35 -14.56 -13.03
CA PRO A 72 -4.97 -13.15 -13.02
C PRO A 72 -6.13 -12.16 -13.14
N ASN A 73 -7.15 -12.47 -13.94
CA ASN A 73 -8.33 -11.62 -14.13
C ASN A 73 -9.30 -11.57 -12.94
N LYS A 74 -9.05 -12.36 -11.88
CA LYS A 74 -9.84 -12.35 -10.63
C LYS A 74 -9.15 -11.58 -9.51
N VAL A 75 -8.03 -10.94 -9.81
CA VAL A 75 -7.14 -10.35 -8.81
C VAL A 75 -7.09 -8.84 -9.00
N ASN A 76 -7.23 -8.10 -7.90
CA ASN A 76 -7.07 -6.65 -7.85
C ASN A 76 -5.67 -6.32 -7.33
N PHE A 77 -4.88 -5.59 -8.13
CA PHE A 77 -3.52 -5.16 -7.80
C PHE A 77 -3.46 -3.85 -7.01
N GLY A 78 -4.63 -3.30 -6.67
CA GLY A 78 -4.76 -2.07 -5.92
C GLY A 78 -4.68 -0.82 -6.77
N VAL A 79 -4.63 0.30 -6.08
CA VAL A 79 -4.55 1.65 -6.64
C VAL A 79 -3.43 2.43 -5.95
N ASP A 80 -2.98 3.52 -6.57
CA ASP A 80 -2.09 4.45 -5.91
C ASP A 80 -2.79 5.22 -4.78
N PHE A 81 -1.99 5.75 -3.86
CA PHE A 81 -2.44 6.48 -2.68
C PHE A 81 -3.39 7.64 -3.02
N LEU A 82 -3.07 8.44 -4.05
CA LEU A 82 -3.87 9.62 -4.39
C LEU A 82 -5.22 9.22 -5.02
N THR A 83 -5.24 8.18 -5.85
CA THR A 83 -6.48 7.60 -6.37
C THR A 83 -7.39 7.11 -5.24
N ALA A 84 -6.82 6.45 -4.21
CA ALA A 84 -7.59 6.02 -3.04
C ALA A 84 -8.16 7.22 -2.25
N ILE A 85 -7.38 8.28 -2.03
CA ILE A 85 -7.85 9.51 -1.39
C ILE A 85 -9.02 10.12 -2.17
N LYS A 86 -8.85 10.31 -3.48
CA LYS A 86 -9.89 10.90 -4.33
C LYS A 86 -11.17 10.10 -4.23
N LYS A 87 -11.10 8.78 -4.40
CA LYS A 87 -12.27 7.90 -4.28
C LYS A 87 -12.96 7.99 -2.90
N ARG A 88 -12.22 8.25 -1.83
CA ARG A 88 -12.72 8.23 -0.45
C ARG A 88 -13.26 9.58 0.05
N TYR A 89 -12.67 10.68 -0.41
CA TYR A 89 -12.90 12.03 0.13
C TYR A 89 -13.47 13.02 -0.89
N VAL A 90 -13.40 12.69 -2.18
CA VAL A 90 -14.06 13.46 -3.22
C VAL A 90 -15.35 12.74 -3.57
N LEU A 91 -16.47 13.43 -3.35
CA LEU A 91 -17.75 12.98 -3.90
C LEU A 91 -17.68 13.19 -5.40
N GLU A 92 -17.85 12.13 -6.18
CA GLU A 92 -18.34 12.28 -7.55
C GLU A 92 -19.72 12.91 -7.39
N ASP A 93 -19.86 14.20 -7.75
CA ASP A 93 -21.17 14.79 -7.90
C ASP A 93 -21.95 13.82 -8.82
N GLY A 94 -23.17 13.44 -8.42
CA GLY A 94 -24.00 12.43 -9.10
C GLY A 94 -24.20 12.74 -10.60
N PRO A 95 -24.92 11.89 -11.35
CA PRO A 95 -25.10 12.06 -12.79
C PRO A 95 -25.44 13.51 -13.09
N GLU A 96 -24.54 14.16 -13.82
CA GLU A 96 -24.50 15.57 -14.18
C GLU A 96 -25.87 16.25 -14.04
N GLU A 97 -26.14 16.85 -12.87
CA GLU A 97 -27.26 17.79 -12.78
C GLU A 97 -26.86 19.00 -13.61
N ASP A 98 -27.30 18.95 -14.87
CA ASP A 98 -27.47 20.05 -15.81
C ASP A 98 -26.31 21.05 -15.79
N GLY A 99 -25.31 20.79 -16.64
CA GLY A 99 -24.14 21.63 -16.85
C GLY A 99 -24.53 23.09 -17.02
N LYS A 100 -24.47 23.85 -15.93
CA LYS A 100 -24.49 25.31 -16.01
C LYS A 100 -23.15 25.71 -16.60
N GLU A 101 -23.13 25.91 -17.90
CA GLU A 101 -22.05 26.55 -18.64
C GLU A 101 -21.73 27.88 -17.96
N GLN A 102 -20.66 27.91 -17.15
CA GLN A 102 -20.17 29.16 -16.58
C GLN A 102 -19.14 29.73 -17.55
N ILE A 103 -19.55 30.79 -18.23
CA ILE A 103 -18.66 31.56 -19.11
C ILE A 103 -17.76 32.40 -18.20
N VAL A 104 -16.48 32.03 -18.11
CA VAL A 104 -15.47 32.85 -17.44
C VAL A 104 -14.77 33.69 -18.50
N THR A 105 -14.87 35.00 -18.35
CA THR A 105 -14.29 35.96 -19.30
C THR A 105 -12.84 36.25 -18.92
N ILE A 106 -11.89 35.61 -19.62
CA ILE A 106 -10.45 35.92 -19.51
C ILE A 106 -10.09 36.91 -20.63
N GLY A 107 -10.03 38.20 -20.30
CA GLY A 107 -9.86 39.28 -21.29
C GLY A 107 -11.16 39.55 -22.08
N ASN A 108 -11.07 39.99 -23.35
CA ASN A 108 -12.26 40.25 -24.20
C ASN A 108 -12.84 38.99 -24.86
N LYS A 109 -12.44 37.78 -24.42
CA LYS A 109 -12.91 36.51 -24.98
C LYS A 109 -13.64 35.69 -23.92
N PRO A 110 -14.91 35.32 -24.15
CA PRO A 110 -15.58 34.34 -23.31
C PRO A 110 -14.92 32.97 -23.49
N VAL A 111 -14.61 32.28 -22.40
CA VAL A 111 -14.09 30.91 -22.40
C VAL A 111 -15.11 30.01 -21.73
N GLU A 112 -15.51 28.94 -22.41
CA GLU A 112 -16.35 27.88 -21.86
C GLU A 112 -15.52 27.05 -20.88
N THR A 113 -15.93 27.01 -19.60
CA THR A 113 -15.19 26.32 -18.53
C THR A 113 -15.96 25.12 -17.99
N ILE A 114 -16.22 24.12 -18.85
CA ILE A 114 -16.80 22.85 -18.38
C ILE A 114 -15.72 22.09 -17.58
N GLY A 115 -15.94 21.87 -16.29
CA GLY A 115 -15.09 21.03 -15.42
C GLY A 115 -14.03 21.75 -14.57
N PHE A 116 -13.77 23.04 -14.79
CA PHE A 116 -12.83 23.79 -13.94
C PHE A 116 -13.34 23.92 -12.50
N ASP A 117 -14.63 24.17 -12.32
CA ASP A 117 -15.22 24.34 -10.98
C ASP A 117 -15.18 23.05 -10.16
N SER A 118 -15.42 21.90 -10.81
CA SER A 118 -15.31 20.59 -10.14
C SER A 118 -13.86 20.34 -9.72
N ILE A 119 -12.88 20.57 -10.60
CA ILE A 119 -11.45 20.40 -10.27
C ILE A 119 -11.02 21.33 -9.12
N ILE A 120 -11.46 22.59 -9.14
CA ILE A 120 -11.18 23.57 -8.08
C ILE A 120 -11.81 23.13 -6.75
N LYS A 121 -13.07 22.64 -6.77
CA LYS A 121 -13.77 22.11 -5.59
C LYS A 121 -13.05 20.87 -5.03
N GLN A 122 -12.64 19.94 -5.88
CA GLN A 122 -11.88 18.75 -5.49
C GLN A 122 -10.55 19.13 -4.84
N GLN A 123 -9.76 20.00 -5.49
CA GLN A 123 -8.48 20.47 -4.95
C GLN A 123 -8.66 21.21 -3.63
N SER A 124 -9.73 22.02 -3.50
CA SER A 124 -10.08 22.70 -2.24
C SER A 124 -10.45 21.72 -1.13
N GLN A 125 -11.12 20.61 -1.44
CA GLN A 125 -11.44 19.56 -0.47
C GLN A 125 -10.18 18.84 -0.01
N LEU A 126 -9.35 18.38 -0.95
CA LEU A 126 -8.14 17.60 -0.65
C LEU A 126 -7.09 18.42 0.10
N SER A 127 -6.92 19.70 -0.26
CA SER A 127 -5.94 20.57 0.40
C SER A 127 -6.26 20.87 1.87
N LYS A 128 -7.51 20.67 2.31
CA LYS A 128 -7.92 20.85 3.71
C LYS A 128 -7.72 19.61 4.57
N LEU A 129 -7.46 18.45 3.96
CA LEU A 129 -7.29 17.20 4.70
C LEU A 129 -6.03 17.27 5.56
N GLN A 130 -6.20 16.95 6.85
CA GLN A 130 -5.11 16.80 7.81
C GLN A 130 -5.05 15.38 8.36
N GLU A 131 -6.20 14.74 8.52
CA GLU A 131 -6.31 13.38 9.05
C GLU A 131 -7.13 12.55 8.08
N ILE A 132 -6.57 11.41 7.65
CA ILE A 132 -7.23 10.50 6.71
C ILE A 132 -7.10 9.05 7.15
N SER A 133 -8.10 8.25 6.76
CA SER A 133 -8.05 6.80 6.81
C SER A 133 -8.43 6.23 5.45
N LEU A 134 -7.47 5.52 4.88
CA LEU A 134 -7.57 4.70 3.68
C LEU A 134 -7.52 3.21 4.07
N ARG A 135 -7.97 2.87 5.28
CA ARG A 135 -8.01 1.49 5.74
C ARG A 135 -8.79 0.62 4.75
N ASN A 136 -8.19 -0.47 4.29
CA ASN A 136 -8.84 -1.41 3.36
C ASN A 136 -9.32 -0.75 2.05
N CYS A 137 -8.54 0.20 1.52
CA CYS A 137 -8.80 0.86 0.23
C CYS A 137 -7.97 0.29 -0.93
N ALA A 138 -7.29 -0.84 -0.71
CA ALA A 138 -6.42 -1.50 -1.68
C ALA A 138 -5.27 -0.60 -2.18
N VAL A 139 -4.72 0.27 -1.33
CA VAL A 139 -3.54 1.08 -1.66
C VAL A 139 -2.34 0.15 -1.86
N SER A 140 -1.68 0.21 -3.02
CA SER A 140 -0.53 -0.65 -3.32
C SER A 140 0.76 0.11 -3.64
N CYS A 141 0.69 1.39 -3.97
CA CYS A 141 1.86 2.23 -4.25
C CYS A 141 1.64 3.73 -3.98
N ALA A 142 2.72 4.49 -4.01
CA ALA A 142 2.70 5.96 -3.87
C ALA A 142 2.05 6.68 -5.06
N GLY A 143 2.26 6.16 -6.28
CA GLY A 143 1.90 6.84 -7.52
C GLY A 143 2.96 7.84 -7.98
N ASP A 144 2.54 8.87 -8.71
CA ASP A 144 3.45 9.84 -9.32
C ASP A 144 4.15 10.74 -8.29
N LYS A 145 5.45 10.94 -8.47
CA LYS A 145 6.26 11.82 -7.62
C LYS A 145 5.71 13.25 -7.61
N GLY A 146 5.44 13.77 -6.41
CA GLY A 146 4.92 15.12 -6.18
C GLY A 146 3.40 15.24 -6.32
N GLY A 147 2.70 14.19 -6.79
CA GLY A 147 1.25 14.19 -6.93
C GLY A 147 0.55 14.33 -5.57
N ILE A 148 1.03 13.62 -4.55
CA ILE A 148 0.48 13.66 -3.20
C ILE A 148 0.71 15.04 -2.58
N ALA A 149 1.95 15.55 -2.66
CA ALA A 149 2.34 16.84 -2.08
C ALA A 149 1.51 18.00 -2.66
N LYS A 150 1.22 17.96 -3.97
CA LYS A 150 0.38 18.96 -4.65
C LYS A 150 -1.08 18.87 -4.23
N ALA A 151 -1.62 17.65 -4.13
CA ALA A 151 -3.04 17.44 -3.86
C ALA A 151 -3.40 17.65 -2.37
N CYS A 152 -2.56 17.14 -1.47
CA CYS A 152 -2.85 17.02 -0.04
C CYS A 152 -1.68 17.56 0.83
N PRO A 153 -1.32 18.85 0.71
CA PRO A 153 -0.14 19.42 1.38
C PRO A 153 -0.19 19.43 2.91
N ASN A 154 -1.38 19.31 3.51
CA ASN A 154 -1.60 19.54 4.95
C ASN A 154 -1.81 18.25 5.76
N ILE A 155 -1.65 17.07 5.16
CA ILE A 155 -1.83 15.80 5.85
C ILE A 155 -0.78 15.63 6.95
N ARG A 156 -1.27 15.23 8.13
CA ARG A 156 -0.52 14.94 9.36
C ARG A 156 -0.74 13.51 9.84
N ASN A 157 -1.96 13.00 9.73
CA ASN A 157 -2.32 11.68 10.27
C ASN A 157 -2.85 10.80 9.14
N VAL A 158 -2.19 9.67 8.90
CA VAL A 158 -2.53 8.73 7.84
C VAL A 158 -2.70 7.33 8.40
N ASP A 159 -3.91 6.80 8.25
CA ASP A 159 -4.18 5.37 8.43
C ASP A 159 -4.29 4.68 7.06
N VAL A 160 -3.28 3.88 6.73
CA VAL A 160 -3.24 3.00 5.55
C VAL A 160 -3.18 1.54 5.99
N SER A 161 -3.78 1.21 7.13
CA SER A 161 -3.84 -0.17 7.62
C SER A 161 -4.64 -1.07 6.68
N ARG A 162 -4.32 -2.37 6.68
CA ARG A 162 -5.00 -3.40 5.89
C ARG A 162 -5.05 -3.03 4.41
N ASN A 163 -3.90 -2.79 3.79
CA ASN A 163 -3.78 -2.46 2.37
C ASN A 163 -2.83 -3.44 1.65
N LEU A 164 -2.44 -3.09 0.43
CA LEU A 164 -1.62 -3.89 -0.48
C LEU A 164 -0.18 -3.36 -0.58
N LEU A 165 0.27 -2.55 0.38
CA LEU A 165 1.65 -2.09 0.45
C LEU A 165 2.57 -3.27 0.79
N SER A 166 3.57 -3.50 -0.08
CA SER A 166 4.44 -4.70 -0.03
C SER A 166 5.93 -4.39 0.21
N SER A 167 6.35 -3.13 0.15
CA SER A 167 7.73 -2.70 0.39
C SER A 167 7.74 -1.47 1.30
N TRP A 168 8.78 -1.36 2.12
CA TRP A 168 9.05 -0.16 2.90
C TRP A 168 9.38 1.05 2.00
N ASP A 169 9.97 0.82 0.82
CA ASP A 169 10.28 1.90 -0.14
C ASP A 169 9.02 2.63 -0.61
N GLU A 170 7.92 1.91 -0.84
CA GLU A 170 6.63 2.52 -1.20
C GLU A 170 6.06 3.36 -0.05
N VAL A 171 6.31 2.96 1.20
CA VAL A 171 5.93 3.74 2.38
C VAL A 171 6.75 5.03 2.44
N ILE A 172 8.04 4.95 2.15
CA ILE A 172 8.93 6.12 2.05
C ILE A 172 8.46 7.05 0.93
N ASP A 173 8.16 6.53 -0.26
CA ASP A 173 7.72 7.33 -1.41
C ASP A 173 6.39 8.07 -1.15
N ILE A 174 5.50 7.51 -0.32
CA ILE A 174 4.31 8.21 0.18
C ILE A 174 4.70 9.28 1.20
N ALA A 175 5.49 8.90 2.21
CA ALA A 175 5.81 9.77 3.35
C ALA A 175 6.67 10.97 2.99
N ASP A 176 7.61 10.83 2.04
CA ASP A 176 8.47 11.91 1.55
C ASP A 176 7.65 13.04 0.89
N GLN A 177 6.44 12.74 0.43
CA GLN A 177 5.51 13.73 -0.13
C GLN A 177 4.61 14.39 0.94
N LEU A 178 4.61 13.89 2.17
CA LEU A 178 3.78 14.33 3.29
C LEU A 178 4.65 15.02 4.35
N THR A 179 5.09 16.24 4.07
CA THR A 179 6.08 16.97 4.88
C THR A 179 5.64 17.28 6.32
N HIS A 180 4.36 17.12 6.64
CA HIS A 180 3.80 17.35 7.97
C HIS A 180 3.31 16.06 8.65
N LEU A 181 3.69 14.88 8.15
CA LEU A 181 3.24 13.58 8.67
C LEU A 181 3.73 13.34 10.11
N GLU A 182 2.79 13.31 11.06
CA GLU A 182 3.02 13.08 12.49
C GLU A 182 2.60 11.68 12.94
N VAL A 183 1.52 11.12 12.36
CA VAL A 183 0.98 9.81 12.71
C VAL A 183 0.83 8.95 11.46
N LEU A 184 1.40 7.75 11.48
CA LEU A 184 1.29 6.77 10.40
C LEU A 184 0.90 5.40 10.94
N ASN A 185 -0.22 4.87 10.45
CA ASN A 185 -0.65 3.50 10.74
C ASN A 185 -0.56 2.62 9.50
N LEU A 186 0.31 1.61 9.57
CA LEU A 186 0.59 0.63 8.52
C LEU A 186 0.17 -0.79 8.91
N SER A 187 -0.59 -0.94 9.99
CA SER A 187 -0.99 -2.25 10.53
C SER A 187 -1.63 -3.14 9.46
N GLU A 188 -1.49 -4.46 9.58
CA GLU A 188 -2.07 -5.43 8.63
C GLU A 188 -1.58 -5.30 7.15
N ASN A 189 -0.45 -4.64 6.88
CA ASN A 189 0.28 -4.74 5.60
C ASN A 189 1.41 -5.79 5.70
N LYS A 190 1.85 -6.40 4.59
CA LYS A 190 3.02 -7.29 4.58
C LYS A 190 4.18 -6.60 3.89
N LEU A 191 4.91 -5.81 4.67
CA LEU A 191 6.00 -4.98 4.20
C LEU A 191 7.30 -5.78 4.16
N ARG A 192 8.05 -5.64 3.07
CA ARG A 192 9.46 -6.02 3.03
C ARG A 192 10.29 -4.84 3.49
N PHE A 193 11.04 -5.02 4.58
CA PHE A 193 11.93 -3.98 5.08
C PHE A 193 13.30 -4.06 4.37
N PRO A 194 14.03 -2.93 4.25
CA PRO A 194 15.34 -2.92 3.64
C PRO A 194 16.33 -3.76 4.46
N SER A 195 17.11 -4.62 3.80
CA SER A 195 18.11 -5.45 4.48
C SER A 195 19.44 -4.71 4.75
N ASP A 196 19.68 -3.60 4.05
CA ASP A 196 20.91 -2.81 4.14
C ASP A 196 20.70 -1.52 4.93
N SER A 197 21.50 -1.34 5.98
CA SER A 197 21.52 -0.14 6.84
C SER A 197 21.91 1.16 6.11
N LEU A 198 22.51 1.06 4.92
CA LEU A 198 23.00 2.19 4.13
C LEU A 198 21.90 2.86 3.29
N SER A 199 20.75 2.22 3.11
CA SER A 199 19.64 2.72 2.29
C SER A 199 18.76 3.72 3.06
N SER A 200 19.39 4.74 3.64
CA SER A 200 18.72 5.82 4.37
C SER A 200 18.21 6.90 3.41
N THR A 201 17.18 6.61 2.60
CA THR A 201 16.61 7.61 1.68
C THR A 201 15.26 8.21 2.10
N GLY A 202 14.56 7.65 3.09
CA GLY A 202 13.37 8.26 3.68
C GLY A 202 13.62 8.72 5.12
N ARG A 203 13.59 10.03 5.38
CA ARG A 203 13.68 10.57 6.75
C ARG A 203 12.30 11.03 7.19
N PHE A 204 11.63 10.23 8.00
CA PHE A 204 10.39 10.56 8.70
C PHE A 204 10.67 11.62 9.79
N THR A 205 11.05 12.83 9.36
CA THR A 205 11.58 13.90 10.22
C THR A 205 10.55 14.52 11.15
N THR A 206 9.27 14.30 10.90
CA THR A 206 8.14 14.86 11.66
C THR A 206 7.28 13.77 12.31
N LEU A 207 7.57 12.49 12.05
CA LEU A 207 6.75 11.37 12.49
C LEU A 207 6.95 11.08 13.98
N LYS A 208 5.89 11.23 14.75
CA LYS A 208 5.85 11.00 16.20
C LYS A 208 5.27 9.65 16.56
N VAL A 209 4.29 9.15 15.79
CA VAL A 209 3.60 7.90 16.08
C VAL A 209 3.66 6.97 14.87
N LEU A 210 4.20 5.78 15.07
CA LEU A 210 4.22 4.72 14.05
C LEU A 210 3.56 3.44 14.57
N VAL A 211 2.52 2.99 13.86
CA VAL A 211 1.78 1.75 14.18
C VAL A 211 2.08 0.69 13.11
N LEU A 212 2.72 -0.40 13.52
CA LEU A 212 3.15 -1.52 12.68
C LEU A 212 2.57 -2.86 13.14
N SER A 213 1.40 -2.85 13.77
CA SER A 213 0.77 -4.05 14.33
C SER A 213 0.38 -5.05 13.24
N ARG A 214 0.59 -6.36 13.48
CA ARG A 214 0.29 -7.47 12.53
C ARG A 214 0.97 -7.36 11.16
N THR A 215 2.08 -6.63 11.05
CA THR A 215 2.84 -6.54 9.80
C THR A 215 3.79 -7.73 9.59
N GLY A 216 4.16 -8.39 10.70
CA GLY A 216 5.17 -9.45 10.71
C GLY A 216 6.61 -8.94 10.79
N ILE A 217 6.79 -7.64 11.07
CA ILE A 217 8.10 -7.04 11.32
C ILE A 217 8.78 -7.69 12.53
N THR A 218 10.08 -7.94 12.40
CA THR A 218 10.95 -8.47 13.46
C THR A 218 11.65 -7.34 14.22
N TRP A 219 12.20 -7.63 15.41
CA TRP A 219 12.95 -6.62 16.15
C TRP A 219 14.24 -6.19 15.44
N ALA A 220 14.91 -7.12 14.75
CA ALA A 220 16.06 -6.81 13.91
C ALA A 220 15.73 -5.78 12.81
N GLU A 221 14.60 -5.94 12.12
CA GLU A 221 14.13 -4.97 11.11
C GLU A 221 13.76 -3.62 11.73
N VAL A 222 13.14 -3.61 12.92
CA VAL A 222 12.89 -2.38 13.68
C VAL A 222 14.20 -1.62 13.94
N LEU A 223 15.24 -2.31 14.39
CA LEU A 223 16.55 -1.70 14.65
C LEU A 223 17.22 -1.18 13.37
N GLN A 224 17.03 -1.86 12.24
CA GLN A 224 17.55 -1.41 10.94
C GLN A 224 16.88 -0.13 10.45
N CYS A 225 15.56 0.00 10.62
CA CYS A 225 14.80 1.19 10.24
C CYS A 225 14.88 2.31 11.30
N ALA A 226 15.26 1.96 12.54
CA ALA A 226 16.02 2.70 13.55
C ALA A 226 16.30 4.20 13.29
N ALA A 227 17.10 4.46 12.26
CA ALA A 227 17.64 5.77 12.00
C ALA A 227 16.70 6.68 11.19
N GLY A 228 15.67 6.12 10.57
CA GLY A 228 14.75 6.82 9.64
C GLY A 228 13.67 7.66 10.31
N TRP A 229 13.40 7.42 11.60
CA TRP A 229 12.35 8.06 12.42
C TRP A 229 12.96 8.79 13.64
N PRO A 230 13.78 9.83 13.44
CA PRO A 230 14.63 10.43 14.47
C PRO A 230 13.88 11.13 15.62
N VAL A 231 12.59 11.43 15.43
CA VAL A 231 11.75 12.15 16.41
C VAL A 231 10.56 11.31 16.90
N LEU A 232 10.61 10.00 16.69
CA LEU A 232 9.51 9.12 17.09
C LEU A 232 9.31 9.11 18.61
N GLU A 233 8.08 9.29 19.03
CA GLU A 233 7.64 9.30 20.43
C GLU A 233 6.96 7.97 20.79
N GLU A 234 6.18 7.39 19.88
CA GLU A 234 5.39 6.18 20.11
C GLU A 234 5.53 5.15 18.98
N LEU A 235 5.78 3.89 19.36
CA LEU A 235 5.89 2.75 18.46
C LEU A 235 5.00 1.60 18.92
N TYR A 236 4.07 1.19 18.05
CA TYR A 236 3.15 0.09 18.32
C TYR A 236 3.49 -1.12 17.43
N LEU A 237 3.84 -2.25 18.07
CA LEU A 237 4.30 -3.49 17.40
C LEU A 237 3.42 -4.71 17.74
N GLU A 238 2.16 -4.50 18.09
CA GLU A 238 1.29 -5.56 18.59
C GLU A 238 1.12 -6.69 17.56
N SER A 239 1.05 -7.93 18.05
CA SER A 239 0.76 -9.11 17.22
C SER A 239 1.75 -9.35 16.06
N ASN A 240 3.03 -8.97 16.23
CA ASN A 240 4.12 -9.27 15.28
C ASN A 240 4.94 -10.52 15.65
N SER A 241 4.57 -11.25 16.70
CA SER A 241 5.32 -12.41 17.21
C SER A 241 6.77 -12.09 17.64
N ILE A 242 7.04 -10.84 18.02
CA ILE A 242 8.35 -10.42 18.55
C ILE A 242 8.54 -11.06 19.92
N SER A 243 9.65 -11.79 20.09
CA SER A 243 10.04 -12.42 21.35
C SER A 243 11.28 -11.74 21.93
N ILE A 244 11.33 -11.59 23.26
CA ILE A 244 12.38 -10.84 23.97
C ILE A 244 13.74 -11.58 23.96
N SER A 245 13.78 -12.84 23.51
CA SER A 245 14.98 -13.68 23.54
C SER A 245 15.97 -13.47 22.40
N GLU A 246 15.78 -12.48 21.52
CA GLU A 246 16.82 -12.04 20.57
C GLU A 246 17.91 -11.23 21.28
N SER A 247 18.50 -11.79 22.34
CA SER A 247 19.74 -11.28 22.91
C SER A 247 20.86 -11.59 21.92
N GLY A 248 21.37 -10.55 21.26
CA GLY A 248 22.58 -10.63 20.46
C GLY A 248 23.69 -11.28 21.29
N HIS A 249 24.09 -12.49 20.91
CA HIS A 249 25.35 -13.05 21.37
C HIS A 249 26.48 -12.20 20.80
N LEU A 250 26.85 -11.15 21.53
CA LEU A 250 28.19 -10.60 21.46
C LEU A 250 29.10 -11.64 22.13
N SER A 251 29.51 -12.63 21.35
CA SER A 251 30.68 -13.45 21.69
C SER A 251 31.91 -12.55 21.61
N THR A 252 32.29 -11.95 22.74
CA THR A 252 33.62 -11.38 22.90
C THR A 252 34.60 -12.53 22.99
N SER A 253 35.43 -12.69 21.96
CA SER A 253 36.71 -13.40 22.04
C SER A 253 37.79 -12.42 22.47
#